data_AF-A0A0D8I0C1-F1
#
_entry.id   AF-A0A0D8I0C1-F1
#
_cell.length_a   1.000
_cell.length_b   1.000
_cell.length_c   1.000
_cell.angle_alpha   90.00
_cell.angle_beta   90.00
_cell.angle_gamma   90.00
#
_symmetry.space_group_name_H-M   'P 1'
#
loop_
_entity.id
_entity.type
_entity.pdbx_description
1 polymer ?
#
loop_
_entity_poly.entity_id
_entity_poly.type
_entity_poly.pdbx_seq_one_letter_code
_entity_poly.pdbx_strand_id
1 'polypeptide(L)'
;MHFDFSPKAAADNSPQSSTATWWLAPAVLILLPVLGSFTAWASLIGWCSAGKCPTGSLLNLRGFLQPAPFTIAGVTLLAVWYGMVVVLATIGWRLGLGTTPTQEFVERTTSTNFERRYFFLILAVSTIGVAYAYYRITAATSIVDALTTQTGNAFTEALPDSAGIATLRYATILAAPISVYLWRKKVLHPGFVLWAVLLLVANSMVASRLSLLMAVVVYVVLQTAVPRKSVGADRKSLRPWHIITAVAIMFLMLTALNYVRNGNYYRDAGVSNPIAMNLYQSGAYLAVPAQVSMGVSDAIMRGTFDKPGSVVASVSAALPSFLVPAHEVRAKESLGADSYDFSVSFAPNFTTNSEFADIYTDFGAWGWLYTLLLFPLAGYVFGRFLTYGPVIAGSAGVIAYCFAEVWRIQLLTQGITVFLVLLTLVCVFVAARGQSPTKLEDMVSRGNVKSSD
;
A
#
# COMPACT_ATOMS: atom_id res chain seq x y z
N MET A 1 -6.72 6.47 -71.12
CA MET A 1 -6.94 7.10 -69.81
C MET A 1 -7.57 6.08 -68.88
N HIS A 2 -6.78 5.44 -68.03
CA HIS A 2 -7.27 4.61 -66.93
C HIS A 2 -6.72 5.22 -65.65
N PHE A 3 -7.60 5.80 -64.83
CA PHE A 3 -7.26 6.30 -63.51
C PHE A 3 -7.35 5.14 -62.52
N ASP A 4 -6.19 4.73 -62.01
CA ASP A 4 -6.05 3.73 -60.96
C ASP A 4 -6.22 4.42 -59.60
N PHE A 5 -7.42 4.36 -59.04
CA PHE A 5 -7.71 4.81 -57.68
C PHE A 5 -7.39 3.66 -56.71
N SER A 6 -6.11 3.56 -56.34
CA SER A 6 -5.69 2.71 -55.23
C SER A 6 -5.84 3.51 -53.93
N PRO A 7 -6.77 3.15 -53.01
CA PRO A 7 -6.86 3.80 -51.73
C PRO A 7 -5.66 3.38 -50.88
N LYS A 8 -4.70 4.29 -50.72
CA LYS A 8 -3.70 4.19 -49.66
C LYS A 8 -4.45 4.05 -48.34
N ALA A 9 -4.44 2.84 -47.78
CA ALA A 9 -4.80 2.58 -46.40
C ALA A 9 -3.95 3.50 -45.53
N ALA A 10 -4.56 4.57 -45.02
CA ALA A 10 -4.02 5.34 -43.93
C ALA A 10 -3.94 4.38 -42.74
N ALA A 11 -2.73 3.94 -42.43
CA ALA A 11 -2.44 3.23 -41.20
C ALA A 11 -2.85 4.17 -40.05
N ASP A 12 -3.99 3.87 -39.46
CA ASP A 12 -4.52 4.48 -38.27
C ASP A 12 -3.52 4.20 -37.13
N ASN A 13 -2.55 5.11 -36.99
CA ASN A 13 -1.66 5.23 -35.83
C ASN A 13 -2.45 5.89 -34.68
N SER A 14 -3.64 5.39 -34.39
CA SER A 14 -4.29 5.71 -33.13
C SER A 14 -3.31 5.25 -32.03
N PRO A 15 -2.94 6.12 -31.09
CA PRO A 15 -2.11 5.72 -29.96
C PRO A 15 -2.86 4.58 -29.32
N GLN A 16 -2.29 3.36 -29.35
CA GLN A 16 -2.82 2.21 -28.62
C GLN A 16 -3.10 2.73 -27.22
N SER A 17 -4.39 2.95 -26.92
CA SER A 17 -4.82 3.42 -25.62
C SER A 17 -4.26 2.38 -24.67
N SER A 18 -3.24 2.75 -23.90
CA SER A 18 -2.66 1.89 -22.90
C SER A 18 -3.81 1.59 -21.96
N THR A 19 -4.46 0.45 -22.15
CA THR A 19 -5.51 -0.04 -21.27
C THR A 19 -4.79 -0.29 -19.97
N ALA A 20 -4.73 0.73 -19.10
CA ALA A 20 -4.32 0.57 -17.73
C ALA A 20 -5.06 -0.65 -17.23
N THR A 21 -4.31 -1.66 -16.82
CA THR A 21 -4.85 -2.99 -16.53
C THR A 21 -6.08 -2.83 -15.63
N TRP A 22 -7.24 -3.34 -16.05
CA TRP A 22 -8.53 -3.05 -15.40
C TRP A 22 -8.54 -3.27 -13.88
N TRP A 23 -7.69 -4.18 -13.38
CA TRP A 23 -7.55 -4.48 -11.95
C TRP A 23 -6.76 -3.42 -11.15
N LEU A 24 -6.05 -2.51 -11.82
CA LEU A 24 -5.45 -1.31 -11.21
C LEU A 24 -6.47 -0.18 -11.04
N ALA A 25 -7.72 -0.34 -11.48
CA ALA A 25 -8.74 0.65 -11.21
C ALA A 25 -8.96 0.79 -9.69
N PRO A 26 -9.07 2.03 -9.15
CA PRO A 26 -9.34 2.24 -7.72
C PRO A 26 -10.52 1.43 -7.20
N ALA A 27 -11.59 1.30 -8.01
CA ALA A 27 -12.74 0.46 -7.70
C ALA A 27 -12.35 -0.98 -7.33
N VAL A 28 -11.46 -1.62 -8.08
CA VAL A 28 -11.02 -3.00 -7.81
C VAL A 28 -10.14 -3.03 -6.57
N LEU A 29 -9.20 -2.09 -6.46
CA LEU A 29 -8.27 -2.02 -5.32
C LEU A 29 -9.00 -1.79 -3.99
N ILE A 30 -10.10 -1.03 -3.99
CA ILE A 30 -10.89 -0.74 -2.79
C ILE A 30 -11.92 -1.85 -2.51
N LEU A 31 -12.72 -2.24 -3.51
CA LEU A 31 -13.85 -3.14 -3.29
C LEU A 31 -13.42 -4.58 -3.04
N LEU A 32 -12.32 -5.05 -3.64
CA LEU A 32 -11.88 -6.43 -3.46
C LEU A 32 -11.51 -6.72 -1.98
N PRO A 33 -10.70 -5.89 -1.29
CA PRO A 33 -10.46 -6.05 0.15
C PRO A 33 -11.71 -5.84 1.02
N VAL A 34 -12.59 -4.88 0.68
CA VAL A 34 -13.87 -4.69 1.38
C VAL A 34 -14.69 -5.98 1.32
N LEU A 35 -14.91 -6.53 0.13
CA LEU A 35 -15.61 -7.80 -0.06
C LEU A 35 -14.89 -8.95 0.66
N GLY A 36 -13.56 -8.99 0.62
CA GLY A 36 -12.74 -9.95 1.38
C GLY A 36 -12.99 -9.88 2.89
N SER A 37 -13.13 -8.67 3.42
CA SER A 37 -13.42 -8.44 4.83
C SER A 37 -14.83 -8.92 5.22
N PHE A 38 -15.86 -8.53 4.46
CA PHE A 38 -17.24 -8.95 4.70
C PHE A 38 -17.43 -10.46 4.52
N THR A 39 -16.77 -11.06 3.53
CA THR A 39 -16.83 -12.52 3.33
C THR A 39 -16.12 -13.27 4.45
N ALA A 40 -14.97 -12.79 4.93
CA ALA A 40 -14.29 -13.37 6.08
C ALA A 40 -15.16 -13.28 7.35
N TRP A 41 -15.77 -12.12 7.60
CA TRP A 41 -16.69 -11.90 8.71
C TRP A 41 -17.91 -12.85 8.66
N ALA A 42 -18.61 -12.89 7.53
CA ALA A 42 -19.77 -13.77 7.33
C ALA A 42 -19.40 -15.25 7.44
N SER A 43 -18.24 -15.64 6.90
CA SER A 43 -17.74 -17.02 6.97
C SER A 43 -17.43 -17.44 8.40
N LEU A 44 -16.81 -16.56 9.21
CA LEU A 44 -16.53 -16.84 10.62
C LEU A 44 -17.82 -16.99 11.43
N ILE A 45 -18.82 -16.14 11.19
CA ILE A 45 -20.13 -16.24 11.83
C ILE A 45 -20.83 -17.54 11.43
N GLY A 46 -20.88 -17.84 10.14
CA GLY A 46 -21.47 -19.07 9.61
C GLY A 46 -20.80 -20.32 10.20
N TRP A 47 -19.47 -20.34 10.21
CA TRP A 47 -18.70 -21.44 10.78
C TRP A 47 -19.00 -21.66 12.27
N CYS A 48 -19.12 -20.57 13.03
CA CYS A 48 -19.49 -20.60 14.44
C CYS A 48 -20.94 -21.05 14.68
N SER A 49 -21.88 -20.54 13.88
CA SER A 49 -23.30 -20.91 13.97
C SER A 49 -23.54 -22.39 13.67
N ALA A 50 -22.67 -23.01 12.88
CA ALA A 50 -22.67 -24.45 12.60
C ALA A 50 -22.07 -25.31 13.73
N GLY A 51 -21.83 -24.74 14.91
CA GLY A 51 -21.29 -25.43 16.08
C GLY A 51 -19.79 -25.74 16.00
N LYS A 52 -19.06 -25.15 15.05
CA LYS A 52 -17.63 -25.39 14.81
C LYS A 52 -16.74 -24.23 15.28
N CYS A 53 -17.22 -23.40 16.21
CA CYS A 53 -16.37 -22.36 16.80
C CYS A 53 -15.12 -22.98 17.46
N PRO A 54 -13.99 -22.26 17.47
CA PRO A 54 -12.85 -22.62 18.30
C PRO A 54 -13.26 -22.75 19.77
N THR A 55 -12.74 -23.75 20.46
CA THR A 55 -13.00 -23.99 21.89
C THR A 55 -12.21 -23.06 22.82
N GLY A 56 -11.24 -22.31 22.29
CA GLY A 56 -10.44 -21.32 23.02
C GLY A 56 -11.13 -19.95 23.17
N SER A 57 -10.40 -18.94 23.62
CA SER A 57 -10.92 -17.58 23.79
C SER A 57 -11.43 -17.01 22.46
N LEU A 58 -12.76 -16.94 22.29
CA LEU A 58 -13.41 -16.44 21.08
C LEU A 58 -12.99 -15.01 20.75
N LEU A 59 -12.81 -14.16 21.76
CA LEU A 59 -12.33 -12.80 21.58
C LEU A 59 -10.93 -12.79 20.96
N ASN A 60 -10.03 -13.66 21.41
CA ASN A 60 -8.65 -13.69 20.92
C ASN A 60 -8.51 -14.36 19.54
N LEU A 61 -9.36 -15.33 19.23
CA LEU A 61 -9.26 -16.11 18.00
C LEU A 61 -10.09 -15.54 16.85
N ARG A 62 -11.29 -15.00 17.15
CA ARG A 62 -12.18 -14.39 16.16
C ARG A 62 -12.00 -12.88 16.08
N GLY A 63 -11.52 -12.26 17.16
CA GLY A 63 -11.38 -10.82 17.29
C GLY A 63 -12.62 -10.10 17.81
N PHE A 64 -13.73 -10.79 18.10
CA PHE A 64 -14.96 -10.20 18.66
C PHE A 64 -15.81 -11.25 19.38
N LEU A 65 -16.62 -10.85 20.39
CA LEU A 65 -17.48 -11.77 21.18
C LEU A 65 -18.89 -11.93 20.61
N GLN A 66 -19.48 -10.85 20.11
CA GLN A 66 -20.82 -10.86 19.51
C GLN A 66 -20.75 -10.28 18.11
N PRO A 67 -21.35 -10.94 17.10
CA PRO A 67 -21.39 -10.39 15.75
C PRO A 67 -22.22 -9.10 15.73
N ALA A 68 -21.77 -8.13 14.95
CA ALA A 68 -22.50 -6.90 14.73
C ALA A 68 -23.86 -7.19 14.05
N PRO A 69 -24.92 -6.43 14.37
CA PRO A 69 -26.23 -6.63 13.77
C PRO A 69 -26.19 -6.32 12.28
N PHE A 70 -26.91 -7.12 11.50
CA PHE A 70 -27.12 -6.85 10.09
C PHE A 70 -28.42 -6.07 9.91
N THR A 71 -28.33 -4.76 9.61
CA THR A 71 -29.49 -3.91 9.35
C THR A 71 -29.40 -3.27 7.96
N ILE A 72 -30.55 -3.14 7.30
CA ILE A 72 -30.62 -2.55 5.95
C ILE A 72 -30.08 -1.11 5.95
N ALA A 73 -30.40 -0.35 7.00
CA ALA A 73 -29.96 1.03 7.17
C ALA A 73 -28.43 1.13 7.27
N GLY A 74 -27.79 0.35 8.15
CA GLY A 74 -26.33 0.34 8.30
C GLY A 74 -25.62 -0.09 7.02
N VAL A 75 -26.10 -1.14 6.37
CA VAL A 75 -25.55 -1.61 5.07
C VAL A 75 -25.67 -0.53 4.00
N THR A 76 -26.80 0.19 3.95
CA THR A 76 -27.01 1.27 2.99
C THR A 76 -26.00 2.40 3.22
N LEU A 77 -25.78 2.80 4.47
CA LEU A 77 -24.81 3.83 4.82
C LEU A 77 -23.38 3.44 4.38
N LEU A 78 -22.96 2.19 4.66
CA LEU A 78 -21.65 1.68 4.24
C LEU A 78 -21.53 1.62 2.71
N ALA A 79 -22.57 1.15 2.02
CA ALA A 79 -22.59 1.09 0.56
C ALA A 79 -22.46 2.47 -0.07
N VAL A 80 -23.14 3.48 0.49
CA VAL A 80 -23.02 4.88 0.07
C VAL A 80 -21.61 5.40 0.32
N TRP A 81 -21.05 5.18 1.51
CA TRP A 81 -19.72 5.68 1.86
C TRP A 81 -18.62 5.07 0.97
N TYR A 82 -18.52 3.75 0.88
CA TYR A 82 -17.55 3.08 0.01
C TYR A 82 -17.80 3.38 -1.47
N GLY A 83 -19.08 3.53 -1.87
CA GLY A 83 -19.45 3.96 -3.22
C GLY A 83 -18.89 5.34 -3.56
N MET A 84 -19.02 6.31 -2.65
CA MET A 84 -18.45 7.65 -2.81
C MET A 84 -16.92 7.63 -2.86
N VAL A 85 -16.27 6.86 -1.99
CA VAL A 85 -14.81 6.69 -2.02
C VAL A 85 -14.34 6.17 -3.38
N VAL A 86 -15.01 5.13 -3.90
CA VAL A 86 -14.68 4.53 -5.20
C VAL A 86 -14.91 5.51 -6.35
N VAL A 87 -16.06 6.20 -6.38
CA VAL A 87 -16.40 7.17 -7.42
C VAL A 87 -15.37 8.30 -7.45
N LEU A 88 -15.10 8.92 -6.31
CA LEU A 88 -14.18 10.06 -6.22
C LEU A 88 -12.73 9.64 -6.55
N ALA A 89 -12.25 8.52 -6.02
CA ALA A 89 -10.92 7.99 -6.36
C ALA A 89 -10.80 7.68 -7.86
N THR A 90 -11.86 7.12 -8.47
CA THR A 90 -11.89 6.79 -9.90
C THR A 90 -11.91 8.05 -10.77
N ILE A 91 -12.65 9.09 -10.39
CA ILE A 91 -12.64 10.39 -11.09
C ILE A 91 -11.22 10.95 -11.07
N GLY A 92 -10.59 11.03 -9.90
CA GLY A 92 -9.20 11.48 -9.76
C GLY A 92 -8.24 10.68 -10.63
N TRP A 93 -8.34 9.35 -10.58
CA TRP A 93 -7.50 8.45 -11.38
C TRP A 93 -7.66 8.65 -12.89
N ARG A 94 -8.89 8.81 -13.38
CA ARG A 94 -9.15 9.11 -14.79
C ARG A 94 -8.57 10.46 -15.21
N LEU A 95 -8.69 11.48 -14.37
CA LEU A 95 -8.07 12.79 -14.60
C LEU A 95 -6.53 12.69 -14.64
N GLY A 96 -5.94 11.91 -13.72
CA GLY A 96 -4.51 11.67 -13.67
C GLY A 96 -3.98 10.95 -14.91
N LEU A 97 -4.70 9.94 -15.41
CA LEU A 97 -4.38 9.22 -16.64
C LEU A 97 -4.61 10.06 -17.91
N GLY A 98 -5.66 10.89 -17.91
CA GLY A 98 -6.01 11.76 -19.05
C GLY A 98 -5.03 12.92 -19.24
N THR A 99 -4.26 13.27 -18.22
CA THR A 99 -3.19 14.26 -18.32
C THR A 99 -1.99 13.62 -19.02
N THR A 100 -1.76 13.91 -20.30
CA THR A 100 -0.64 13.34 -21.06
C THR A 100 0.68 14.02 -20.69
N PRO A 101 1.69 13.29 -20.17
CA PRO A 101 3.03 13.86 -20.00
C PRO A 101 3.67 14.18 -21.36
N THR A 102 4.61 15.12 -21.38
CA THR A 102 5.38 15.42 -22.60
C THR A 102 6.19 14.19 -23.01
N GLN A 103 6.25 13.89 -24.31
CA GLN A 103 6.96 12.72 -24.83
C GLN A 103 8.43 12.70 -24.38
N GLU A 104 9.10 13.86 -24.41
CA GLU A 104 10.48 14.01 -23.94
C GLU A 104 10.66 13.52 -22.49
N PHE A 105 9.70 13.84 -21.61
CA PHE A 105 9.78 13.44 -20.20
C PHE A 105 9.54 11.94 -20.02
N VAL A 106 8.63 11.35 -20.80
CA VAL A 106 8.41 9.90 -20.80
C VAL A 106 9.65 9.15 -21.28
N GLU A 107 10.27 9.61 -22.36
CA GLU A 107 11.51 9.03 -22.89
C GLU A 107 12.65 9.13 -21.88
N ARG A 108 12.82 10.32 -21.26
CA ARG A 108 13.82 10.55 -20.22
C ARG A 108 13.65 9.59 -19.04
N THR A 109 12.42 9.45 -18.55
CA THR A 109 12.09 8.59 -17.39
C THR A 109 12.11 7.09 -17.73
N THR A 110 12.10 6.72 -19.00
CA THR A 110 12.23 5.33 -19.48
C THR A 110 13.68 4.92 -19.74
N SER A 111 14.61 5.88 -19.76
CA SER A 111 16.03 5.61 -19.99
C SER A 111 16.65 4.76 -18.88
N THR A 112 17.51 3.79 -19.25
CA THR A 112 18.22 2.93 -18.30
C THR A 112 19.07 3.72 -17.30
N ASN A 113 19.66 4.83 -17.74
CA ASN A 113 20.44 5.71 -16.86
C ASN A 113 19.57 6.39 -15.81
N PHE A 114 18.35 6.78 -16.17
CA PHE A 114 17.39 7.37 -15.23
C PHE A 114 16.99 6.33 -14.20
N GLU A 115 16.54 5.15 -14.64
CA GLU A 115 16.11 4.06 -13.76
C GLU A 115 17.22 3.65 -12.78
N ARG A 116 18.47 3.55 -13.25
CA ARG A 116 19.63 3.21 -12.41
C ARG A 116 19.91 4.30 -11.37
N ARG A 117 19.93 5.57 -11.75
CA ARG A 117 20.13 6.69 -10.80
C ARG A 117 19.02 6.77 -9.78
N TYR A 118 17.77 6.68 -10.23
CA TYR A 118 16.58 6.66 -9.38
C TYR A 118 16.69 5.56 -8.31
N PHE A 119 17.04 4.34 -8.72
CA PHE A 119 17.26 3.23 -7.79
C PHE A 119 18.35 3.50 -6.76
N PHE A 120 19.52 4.00 -7.16
CA PHE A 120 20.62 4.24 -6.22
C PHE A 120 20.30 5.33 -5.19
N LEU A 121 19.54 6.35 -5.57
CA LEU A 121 19.07 7.37 -4.62
C LEU A 121 18.17 6.76 -3.55
N ILE A 122 17.18 5.94 -3.96
CA ILE A 122 16.29 5.25 -3.02
C ILE A 122 17.09 4.26 -2.15
N LEU A 123 18.03 3.52 -2.75
CA LEU A 123 18.87 2.56 -2.02
C LEU A 123 19.71 3.26 -0.95
N ALA A 124 20.30 4.41 -1.25
CA ALA A 124 21.07 5.20 -0.30
C ALA A 124 20.20 5.65 0.88
N VAL A 125 19.02 6.21 0.60
CA VAL A 125 18.05 6.62 1.63
C VAL A 125 17.64 5.43 2.51
N SER A 126 17.33 4.29 1.89
CA SER A 126 16.93 3.07 2.60
C SER A 126 18.05 2.52 3.49
N THR A 127 19.30 2.57 3.02
CA THR A 127 20.47 2.10 3.76
C THR A 127 20.70 2.96 5.00
N ILE A 128 20.68 4.29 4.84
CA ILE A 128 20.84 5.24 5.95
C ILE A 128 19.73 5.04 6.98
N GLY A 129 18.48 4.92 6.53
CA GLY A 129 17.34 4.77 7.43
C GLY A 129 17.34 3.48 8.24
N VAL A 130 17.62 2.34 7.59
CA VAL A 130 17.70 1.04 8.28
C VAL A 130 18.91 1.00 9.21
N ALA A 131 20.08 1.47 8.77
CA ALA A 131 21.28 1.50 9.61
C ALA A 131 21.06 2.35 10.88
N TYR A 132 20.46 3.54 10.73
CA TYR A 132 20.12 4.39 11.87
C TYR A 132 19.11 3.72 12.81
N ALA A 133 18.07 3.09 12.28
CA ALA A 133 17.07 2.40 13.09
C ALA A 133 17.71 1.27 13.91
N TYR A 134 18.57 0.45 13.31
CA TYR A 134 19.25 -0.62 14.02
C TYR A 134 20.28 -0.12 15.03
N TYR A 135 21.02 0.94 14.71
CA TYR A 135 21.90 1.60 15.68
C TYR A 135 21.15 2.02 16.95
N ARG A 136 19.96 2.61 16.80
CA ARG A 136 19.09 2.99 17.91
C ARG A 136 18.56 1.79 18.69
N ILE A 137 18.15 0.74 18.00
CA ILE A 137 17.68 -0.50 18.63
C ILE A 137 18.80 -1.14 19.46
N THR A 138 20.01 -1.27 18.90
CA THR A 138 21.16 -1.87 19.61
C THR A 138 21.61 -1.05 20.81
N ALA A 139 21.33 0.26 20.83
CA ALA A 139 21.62 1.11 21.97
C ALA A 139 20.61 0.93 23.12
N ALA A 140 19.41 0.40 22.85
CA ALA A 140 18.33 0.26 23.82
C ALA A 140 18.10 -1.19 24.28
N THR A 141 18.25 -2.17 23.38
CA THR A 141 17.99 -3.58 23.68
C THR A 141 18.92 -4.52 22.92
N SER A 142 19.12 -5.72 23.48
CA SER A 142 19.82 -6.82 22.82
C SER A 142 18.91 -7.45 21.76
N ILE A 143 19.34 -7.42 20.49
CA ILE A 143 18.59 -8.00 19.37
C ILE A 143 18.38 -9.50 19.57
N VAL A 144 19.40 -10.20 20.06
CA VAL A 144 19.33 -11.66 20.25
C VAL A 144 18.32 -12.00 21.33
N ASP A 145 18.35 -11.29 22.46
CA ASP A 145 17.44 -11.55 23.58
C ASP A 145 15.99 -11.22 23.22
N ALA A 146 15.75 -10.14 22.47
CA ALA A 146 14.41 -9.80 22.01
C ALA A 146 13.82 -10.85 21.04
N LEU A 147 14.66 -11.45 20.20
CA LEU A 147 14.25 -12.52 19.26
C LEU A 147 14.03 -13.86 19.97
N THR A 148 14.87 -14.21 20.95
CA THR A 148 14.73 -15.47 21.70
C THR A 148 13.55 -15.44 22.66
N THR A 149 13.28 -14.29 23.28
CA THR A 149 12.17 -14.11 24.24
C THR A 149 10.83 -13.78 23.57
N GLN A 150 10.78 -13.68 22.23
CA GLN A 150 9.58 -13.34 21.47
C GLN A 150 8.99 -11.96 21.85
N THR A 151 9.85 -11.01 22.20
CA THR A 151 9.48 -9.64 22.60
C THR A 151 9.76 -8.62 21.50
N GLY A 152 9.46 -8.97 20.24
CA GLY A 152 9.77 -8.14 19.07
C GLY A 152 9.14 -6.73 19.06
N ASN A 153 8.15 -6.46 19.92
CA ASN A 153 7.61 -5.11 20.14
C ASN A 153 8.66 -4.13 20.68
N ALA A 154 9.67 -4.62 21.42
CA ALA A 154 10.77 -3.82 21.96
C ALA A 154 11.57 -3.08 20.86
N PHE A 155 11.61 -3.62 19.64
CA PHE A 155 12.27 -2.93 18.51
C PHE A 155 11.50 -1.68 18.05
N THR A 156 10.18 -1.69 18.18
CA THR A 156 9.36 -0.51 17.89
C THR A 156 9.50 0.52 19.01
N GLU A 157 9.46 0.07 20.26
CA GLU A 157 9.60 0.91 21.46
C GLU A 157 10.97 1.60 21.56
N ALA A 158 12.03 1.00 21.02
CA ALA A 158 13.35 1.59 20.97
C ALA A 158 13.49 2.78 19.99
N LEU A 159 12.49 3.01 19.14
CA LEU A 159 12.52 4.09 18.15
C LEU A 159 11.72 5.31 18.60
N PRO A 160 12.17 6.53 18.24
CA PRO A 160 11.40 7.73 18.53
C PRO A 160 10.02 7.68 17.87
N ASP A 161 9.00 8.14 18.59
CA ASP A 161 7.63 8.27 18.06
C ASP A 161 7.49 9.37 17.00
N SER A 162 8.48 10.27 16.90
CA SER A 162 8.49 11.38 15.96
C SER A 162 9.09 11.02 14.59
N ALA A 163 8.65 11.76 13.56
CA ALA A 163 9.23 11.66 12.23
C ALA A 163 10.71 12.10 12.26
N GLY A 164 11.62 11.13 12.08
CA GLY A 164 13.06 11.38 12.08
C GLY A 164 13.80 10.51 11.05
N ILE A 165 15.13 10.40 11.21
CA ILE A 165 16.01 9.61 10.31
C ILE A 165 15.55 8.15 10.22
N ALA A 166 15.00 7.59 11.31
CA ALA A 166 14.44 6.25 11.31
C ALA A 166 13.33 6.05 10.28
N THR A 167 12.58 7.09 9.88
CA THR A 167 11.53 7.04 8.85
C THR A 167 12.08 6.67 7.47
N LEU A 168 13.34 7.04 7.18
CA LEU A 168 13.97 6.78 5.89
C LEU A 168 14.04 5.28 5.56
N ARG A 169 13.96 4.40 6.57
CA ARG A 169 13.91 2.94 6.39
C ARG A 169 12.76 2.49 5.50
N TYR A 170 11.66 3.25 5.45
CA TYR A 170 10.51 2.91 4.63
C TYR A 170 10.82 2.98 3.13
N ALA A 171 11.89 3.66 2.72
CA ALA A 171 12.38 3.63 1.34
C ALA A 171 12.68 2.21 0.82
N THR A 172 12.91 1.24 1.71
CA THR A 172 13.03 -0.18 1.38
C THR A 172 11.82 -0.74 0.63
N ILE A 173 10.62 -0.17 0.88
CA ILE A 173 9.36 -0.52 0.21
C ILE A 173 9.45 -0.30 -1.30
N LEU A 174 10.17 0.73 -1.73
CA LEU A 174 10.43 1.00 -3.15
C LEU A 174 11.73 0.32 -3.62
N ALA A 175 12.79 0.35 -2.81
CA ALA A 175 14.12 -0.16 -3.20
C ALA A 175 14.10 -1.64 -3.60
N ALA A 176 13.52 -2.50 -2.76
CA ALA A 176 13.51 -3.94 -2.99
C ALA A 176 12.78 -4.34 -4.29
N PRO A 177 11.51 -3.96 -4.52
CA PRO A 177 10.82 -4.35 -5.75
C PRO A 177 11.45 -3.76 -7.02
N ILE A 178 11.95 -2.52 -6.96
CA ILE A 178 12.64 -1.89 -8.08
C ILE A 178 13.96 -2.61 -8.38
N SER A 179 14.72 -3.02 -7.36
CA SER A 179 15.97 -3.77 -7.54
C SER A 179 15.74 -5.07 -8.31
N VAL A 180 14.69 -5.82 -7.96
CA VAL A 180 14.33 -7.09 -8.61
C VAL A 180 13.94 -6.85 -10.07
N TYR A 181 13.18 -5.79 -10.34
CA TYR A 181 12.81 -5.40 -11.70
C TYR A 181 14.05 -5.04 -12.56
N LEU A 182 14.94 -4.19 -12.04
CA LEU A 182 16.12 -3.75 -12.78
C LEU A 182 17.16 -4.86 -12.95
N TRP A 183 17.26 -5.80 -12.00
CA TRP A 183 18.06 -7.01 -12.17
C TRP A 183 17.52 -7.90 -13.30
N ARG A 184 16.19 -8.08 -13.39
CA ARG A 184 15.57 -8.81 -14.52
C ARG A 184 15.82 -8.13 -15.87
N LYS A 185 15.92 -6.80 -15.89
CA LYS A 185 16.33 -6.02 -17.06
C LYS A 185 17.86 -6.07 -17.32
N LYS A 186 18.62 -6.81 -16.51
CA LYS A 186 20.09 -6.90 -16.54
C LYS A 186 20.81 -5.56 -16.37
N VAL A 187 20.17 -4.60 -15.70
CA VAL A 187 20.73 -3.26 -15.43
C VAL A 187 21.55 -3.24 -14.14
N LEU A 188 21.21 -4.11 -13.19
CA LEU A 188 21.84 -4.19 -11.87
C LEU A 188 22.48 -5.55 -11.61
N HIS A 189 23.57 -5.54 -10.84
CA HIS A 189 24.20 -6.73 -10.29
C HIS A 189 23.32 -7.37 -9.18
N PRO A 190 23.23 -8.70 -9.09
CA PRO A 190 22.43 -9.39 -8.07
C PRO A 190 22.79 -9.01 -6.62
N GLY A 191 24.02 -8.60 -6.35
CA GLY A 191 24.44 -8.11 -5.04
C GLY A 191 23.60 -6.92 -4.52
N PHE A 192 23.18 -6.00 -5.41
CA PHE A 192 22.31 -4.89 -5.02
C PHE A 192 20.88 -5.33 -4.71
N VAL A 193 20.40 -6.39 -5.38
CA VAL A 193 19.09 -7.00 -5.08
C VAL A 193 19.13 -7.64 -3.71
N LEU A 194 20.16 -8.44 -3.43
CA LEU A 194 20.34 -9.07 -2.13
C LEU A 194 20.36 -8.01 -1.02
N TRP A 195 21.14 -6.94 -1.21
CA TRP A 195 21.19 -5.83 -0.25
C TRP A 195 19.83 -5.18 -0.02
N ALA A 196 19.12 -4.78 -1.09
CA ALA A 196 17.82 -4.13 -0.98
C ALA A 196 16.76 -5.03 -0.30
N VAL A 197 16.76 -6.33 -0.60
CA VAL A 197 15.86 -7.31 0.02
C VAL A 197 16.20 -7.52 1.49
N LEU A 198 17.49 -7.62 1.85
CA LEU A 198 17.92 -7.73 3.25
C LEU A 198 17.50 -6.49 4.05
N LEU A 199 17.63 -5.29 3.49
CA LEU A 199 17.15 -4.07 4.12
C LEU A 199 15.63 -4.08 4.32
N LEU A 200 14.85 -4.58 3.37
CA LEU A 200 13.39 -4.74 3.51
C LEU A 200 13.04 -5.75 4.62
N VAL A 201 13.73 -6.89 4.68
CA VAL A 201 13.54 -7.90 5.73
C VAL A 201 13.85 -7.29 7.10
N ALA A 202 14.99 -6.62 7.24
CA ALA A 202 15.38 -5.92 8.46
C ALA A 202 14.33 -4.86 8.87
N ASN A 203 13.86 -4.06 7.91
CA ASN A 203 12.80 -3.09 8.18
C ASN A 203 11.47 -3.77 8.62
N SER A 204 11.11 -4.90 8.03
CA SER A 204 9.88 -5.64 8.37
C SER A 204 9.89 -6.22 9.79
N MET A 205 11.09 -6.54 10.31
CA MET A 205 11.26 -6.98 11.70
C MET A 205 10.93 -5.87 12.70
N VAL A 206 11.16 -4.61 12.32
CA VAL A 206 10.93 -3.47 13.21
C VAL A 206 9.53 -2.88 13.03
N ALA A 207 9.12 -2.60 11.79
CA ALA A 207 7.99 -1.71 11.51
C ALA A 207 6.63 -2.42 11.32
N SER A 208 6.55 -3.72 11.60
CA SER A 208 5.40 -4.58 11.31
C SER A 208 5.16 -4.82 9.80
N ARG A 209 4.39 -5.87 9.51
CA ARG A 209 4.18 -6.55 8.22
C ARG A 209 3.76 -5.64 7.05
N LEU A 210 3.33 -4.42 7.35
CA LEU A 210 2.85 -3.42 6.39
C LEU A 210 3.91 -3.08 5.32
N SER A 211 5.19 -2.95 5.69
CA SER A 211 6.25 -2.64 4.72
C SER A 211 6.44 -3.76 3.69
N LEU A 212 6.34 -5.03 4.13
CA LEU A 212 6.43 -6.18 3.26
C LEU A 212 5.24 -6.25 2.29
N LEU A 213 4.01 -6.09 2.80
CA LEU A 213 2.79 -6.11 1.98
C LEU A 213 2.77 -4.97 0.96
N MET A 214 3.12 -3.75 1.37
CA MET A 214 3.21 -2.61 0.47
C MET A 214 4.29 -2.82 -0.61
N ALA A 215 5.44 -3.39 -0.27
CA ALA A 215 6.50 -3.71 -1.23
C ALA A 215 6.05 -4.76 -2.28
N VAL A 216 5.23 -5.73 -1.87
CA VAL A 216 4.60 -6.69 -2.78
C VAL A 216 3.67 -5.98 -3.75
N VAL A 217 2.82 -5.07 -3.27
CA VAL A 217 1.93 -4.31 -4.17
C VAL A 217 2.72 -3.44 -5.14
N VAL A 218 3.75 -2.73 -4.67
CA VAL A 218 4.69 -1.99 -5.55
C VAL A 218 5.30 -2.88 -6.62
N TYR A 219 5.74 -4.09 -6.25
CA TYR A 219 6.25 -5.06 -7.21
C TYR A 219 5.20 -5.46 -8.26
N VAL A 220 3.97 -5.76 -7.84
CA VAL A 220 2.90 -6.18 -8.74
C VAL A 220 2.52 -5.05 -9.71
N VAL A 221 2.42 -3.80 -9.23
CA VAL A 221 2.19 -2.63 -10.09
C VAL A 221 3.34 -2.47 -11.09
N LEU A 222 4.59 -2.60 -10.65
CA LEU A 222 5.76 -2.51 -11.53
C LEU A 222 5.77 -3.60 -12.63
N GLN A 223 5.28 -4.81 -12.35
CA GLN A 223 5.22 -5.90 -13.34
C GLN A 223 4.10 -5.75 -14.37
N THR A 224 3.16 -4.84 -14.15
CA THR A 224 1.88 -4.78 -14.87
C THR A 224 1.67 -3.46 -15.58
N ALA A 225 2.16 -2.36 -14.99
CA ALA A 225 2.17 -1.04 -15.62
C ALA A 225 3.22 -0.92 -16.75
N VAL A 226 4.26 -1.76 -16.75
CA VAL A 226 5.35 -1.65 -17.74
C VAL A 226 4.98 -2.28 -19.09
N PRO A 227 5.01 -1.52 -20.21
CA PRO A 227 4.70 -2.04 -21.53
C PRO A 227 5.61 -3.19 -21.94
N ARG A 228 5.02 -4.22 -22.57
CA ARG A 228 5.67 -5.51 -22.94
C ARG A 228 6.94 -5.38 -23.79
N LYS A 229 7.15 -4.25 -24.48
CA LYS A 229 8.31 -4.02 -25.36
C LYS A 229 9.58 -3.54 -24.63
N SER A 230 9.49 -3.01 -23.41
CA SER A 230 10.67 -2.41 -22.73
C SER A 230 11.58 -3.44 -22.06
N VAL A 231 11.04 -4.62 -21.75
CA VAL A 231 11.78 -5.75 -21.21
C VAL A 231 12.10 -6.65 -22.39
N GLY A 232 13.29 -6.54 -22.99
CA GLY A 232 13.78 -7.41 -24.07
C GLY A 232 13.97 -8.89 -23.68
N ALA A 233 13.22 -9.35 -22.68
CA ALA A 233 13.12 -10.75 -22.31
C ALA A 233 11.78 -11.27 -22.81
N ASP A 234 11.83 -12.35 -23.60
CA ASP A 234 10.68 -13.22 -23.82
C ASP A 234 10.04 -13.51 -22.47
N ARG A 235 8.90 -12.88 -22.20
CA ARG A 235 8.15 -13.10 -20.98
C ARG A 235 7.59 -14.51 -21.10
N LYS A 236 8.37 -15.52 -20.66
CA LYS A 236 7.78 -16.79 -20.25
C LYS A 236 6.66 -16.39 -19.31
N SER A 237 5.42 -16.66 -19.72
CA SER A 237 4.22 -16.41 -18.92
C SER A 237 4.55 -16.77 -17.47
N LEU A 238 4.30 -15.85 -16.52
CA LEU A 238 4.48 -16.11 -15.10
C LEU A 238 3.66 -17.37 -14.80
N ARG A 239 4.35 -18.51 -14.78
CA ARG A 239 3.70 -19.80 -14.57
C ARG A 239 2.95 -19.69 -13.25
N PRO A 240 1.71 -20.21 -13.15
CA PRO A 240 0.94 -20.14 -11.91
C PRO A 240 1.75 -20.64 -10.70
N TRP A 241 2.65 -21.60 -10.91
CA TRP A 241 3.60 -22.07 -9.90
C TRP A 241 4.49 -20.97 -9.29
N HIS A 242 4.96 -19.98 -10.05
CA HIS A 242 5.78 -18.89 -9.49
C HIS A 242 4.96 -17.98 -8.56
N ILE A 243 3.69 -17.75 -8.89
CA ILE A 243 2.76 -16.97 -8.05
C ILE A 243 2.47 -17.76 -6.78
N ILE A 244 2.13 -19.05 -6.91
CA ILE A 244 1.91 -19.95 -5.76
C ILE A 244 3.14 -19.99 -4.87
N THR A 245 4.34 -20.14 -5.44
CA THR A 245 5.60 -20.15 -4.68
C THR A 245 5.82 -18.83 -3.94
N ALA A 246 5.58 -17.69 -4.58
CA ALA A 246 5.73 -16.38 -3.95
C ALA A 246 4.73 -16.18 -2.79
N VAL A 247 3.46 -16.59 -2.99
CA VAL A 247 2.42 -16.57 -1.95
C VAL A 247 2.79 -17.49 -0.79
N ALA A 248 3.28 -18.70 -1.07
CA ALA A 248 3.72 -19.64 -0.04
C ALA A 248 4.90 -19.09 0.78
N ILE A 249 5.91 -18.53 0.12
CA ILE A 249 7.06 -17.88 0.81
C ILE A 249 6.58 -16.73 1.69
N MET A 250 5.69 -15.88 1.16
CA MET A 250 5.13 -14.76 1.92
C MET A 250 4.32 -15.24 3.12
N PHE A 251 3.49 -16.27 2.95
CA PHE A 251 2.72 -16.87 4.03
C PHE A 251 3.63 -17.46 5.12
N LEU A 252 4.70 -18.16 4.73
CA LEU A 252 5.69 -18.69 5.67
C LEU A 252 6.44 -17.57 6.41
N MET A 253 6.84 -16.51 5.71
CA MET A 253 7.45 -15.33 6.33
C MET A 253 6.51 -14.66 7.33
N LEU A 254 5.25 -14.44 6.96
CA LEU A 254 4.23 -13.89 7.86
C LEU A 254 3.98 -14.80 9.06
N THR A 255 3.98 -16.12 8.85
CA THR A 255 3.83 -17.12 9.92
C THR A 255 5.00 -17.05 10.90
N ALA A 256 6.24 -17.01 10.41
CA ALA A 256 7.43 -16.89 11.25
C ALA A 256 7.43 -15.57 12.04
N LEU A 257 7.15 -14.45 11.36
CA LEU A 257 7.04 -13.14 12.01
C LEU A 257 5.90 -13.09 13.04
N ASN A 258 4.77 -13.76 12.76
CA ASN A 258 3.69 -13.86 13.71
C ASN A 258 4.07 -14.67 14.94
N TYR A 259 4.70 -15.81 14.73
CA TYR A 259 5.14 -16.67 15.81
C TYR A 259 6.12 -15.96 16.75
N VAL A 260 7.11 -15.27 16.19
CA VAL A 260 8.11 -14.53 16.97
C VAL A 260 7.51 -13.36 17.75
N ARG A 261 6.40 -12.78 17.29
CA ARG A 261 5.84 -11.56 17.90
C ARG A 261 4.63 -11.81 18.81
N ASN A 262 3.77 -12.75 18.44
CA ASN A 262 2.47 -12.98 19.10
C ASN A 262 2.29 -14.45 19.53
N GLY A 263 3.35 -15.27 19.48
CA GLY A 263 3.26 -16.70 19.79
C GLY A 263 2.66 -16.98 21.17
N ASN A 264 3.07 -16.21 22.19
CA ASN A 264 2.55 -16.36 23.56
C ASN A 264 1.05 -16.04 23.65
N TYR A 265 0.60 -14.93 23.03
CA TYR A 265 -0.81 -14.52 23.01
C TYR A 265 -1.75 -15.62 22.49
N TYR A 266 -1.38 -16.30 21.41
CA TYR A 266 -2.21 -17.39 20.87
C TYR A 266 -2.10 -18.68 21.68
N ARG A 267 -0.95 -18.92 22.33
CA ARG A 267 -0.75 -20.08 23.20
C ARG A 267 -1.64 -19.99 24.44
N ASP A 268 -1.77 -18.79 25.00
CA ASP A 268 -2.69 -18.49 26.11
C ASP A 268 -4.16 -18.66 25.68
N ALA A 269 -4.46 -18.46 24.39
CA ALA A 269 -5.77 -18.75 23.80
C ALA A 269 -5.99 -20.22 23.40
N GLY A 270 -5.04 -21.12 23.70
CA GLY A 270 -5.12 -22.56 23.43
C GLY A 270 -4.62 -23.02 22.06
N VAL A 271 -3.94 -22.16 21.30
CA VAL A 271 -3.41 -22.49 19.97
C VAL A 271 -1.89 -22.52 20.00
N SER A 272 -1.28 -23.69 19.77
CA SER A 272 0.18 -23.87 19.77
C SER A 272 0.80 -23.94 18.37
N ASN A 273 0.03 -24.30 17.34
CA ASN A 273 0.52 -24.47 15.97
C ASN A 273 0.73 -23.10 15.28
N PRO A 274 1.95 -22.75 14.83
CA PRO A 274 2.24 -21.46 14.17
C PRO A 274 1.37 -21.18 12.94
N ILE A 275 1.08 -22.20 12.13
CA ILE A 275 0.22 -22.06 10.94
C ILE A 275 -1.19 -21.68 11.37
N ALA A 276 -1.72 -22.36 12.40
CA ALA A 276 -3.04 -22.04 12.94
C ALA A 276 -3.08 -20.62 13.54
N MET A 277 -2.03 -20.20 14.28
CA MET A 277 -1.91 -18.83 14.78
C MET A 277 -1.98 -17.80 13.66
N ASN A 278 -1.29 -18.05 12.54
CA ASN A 278 -1.30 -17.15 11.38
C ASN A 278 -2.67 -17.14 10.67
N LEU A 279 -3.35 -18.28 10.58
CA LEU A 279 -4.71 -18.36 10.03
C LEU A 279 -5.72 -17.61 10.89
N TYR A 280 -5.70 -17.78 12.22
CA TYR A 280 -6.56 -17.02 13.13
C TYR A 280 -6.28 -15.53 13.05
N GLN A 281 -5.01 -15.13 13.04
CA GLN A 281 -4.68 -13.72 12.89
C GLN A 281 -5.15 -13.17 11.56
N SER A 282 -4.95 -13.89 10.45
CA SER A 282 -5.38 -13.44 9.13
C SER A 282 -6.91 -13.35 9.05
N GLY A 283 -7.61 -14.32 9.63
CA GLY A 283 -9.06 -14.33 9.73
C GLY A 283 -9.59 -13.15 10.53
N ALA A 284 -9.05 -12.91 11.73
CA ALA A 284 -9.44 -11.77 12.56
C ALA A 284 -9.05 -10.43 11.91
N TYR A 285 -7.86 -10.34 11.31
CA TYR A 285 -7.41 -9.16 10.56
C TYR A 285 -8.39 -8.80 9.43
N LEU A 286 -8.90 -9.79 8.70
CA LEU A 286 -9.89 -9.59 7.65
C LEU A 286 -11.29 -9.33 8.19
N ALA A 287 -11.72 -9.99 9.27
CA ALA A 287 -13.11 -9.95 9.72
C ALA A 287 -13.45 -8.80 10.67
N VAL A 288 -12.52 -8.39 11.55
CA VAL A 288 -12.75 -7.32 12.53
C VAL A 288 -13.14 -6.00 11.86
N PRO A 289 -12.60 -5.62 10.70
CA PRO A 289 -13.00 -4.38 10.06
C PRO A 289 -14.45 -4.33 9.59
N ALA A 290 -14.94 -5.40 8.96
CA ALA A 290 -16.36 -5.52 8.64
C ALA A 290 -17.23 -5.54 9.90
N GLN A 291 -16.80 -6.23 10.97
CA GLN A 291 -17.48 -6.23 12.27
C GLN A 291 -17.67 -4.81 12.81
N VAL A 292 -16.61 -4.00 12.79
CA VAL A 292 -16.63 -2.63 13.33
C VAL A 292 -17.38 -1.67 12.42
N SER A 293 -17.16 -1.73 11.11
CA SER A 293 -17.94 -0.97 10.12
C SER A 293 -19.45 -1.21 10.29
N MET A 294 -19.87 -2.47 10.37
CA MET A 294 -21.28 -2.85 10.52
C MET A 294 -21.87 -2.30 11.82
N GLY A 295 -21.23 -2.57 12.96
CA GLY A 295 -21.74 -2.17 14.26
C GLY A 295 -21.83 -0.65 14.41
N VAL A 296 -20.83 0.10 13.94
CA VAL A 296 -20.86 1.57 13.98
C VAL A 296 -21.89 2.13 13.00
N SER A 297 -21.97 1.62 11.77
CA SER A 297 -22.95 2.10 10.79
C SER A 297 -24.39 1.95 11.28
N ASP A 298 -24.67 0.83 11.94
CA ASP A 298 -25.98 0.55 12.49
C ASP A 298 -26.30 1.44 13.71
N ALA A 299 -25.34 1.65 14.62
CA ALA A 299 -25.50 2.54 15.76
C ALA A 299 -25.75 4.00 15.34
N ILE A 300 -25.07 4.47 14.30
CA ILE A 300 -25.31 5.80 13.70
C ILE A 300 -26.73 5.88 13.15
N MET A 301 -27.15 4.89 12.35
CA MET A 301 -28.48 4.88 11.72
C MET A 301 -29.63 4.75 12.73
N ARG A 302 -29.38 4.14 13.90
CA ARG A 302 -30.32 4.09 15.02
C ARG A 302 -30.29 5.32 15.91
N GLY A 303 -29.35 6.25 15.68
CA GLY A 303 -29.15 7.44 16.50
C GLY A 303 -28.61 7.14 17.90
N THR A 304 -28.09 5.93 18.15
CA THR A 304 -27.48 5.55 19.43
C THR A 304 -26.01 5.93 19.51
N PHE A 305 -25.40 6.29 18.38
CA PHE A 305 -24.02 6.77 18.33
C PHE A 305 -23.93 8.04 17.48
N ASP A 306 -23.88 9.17 18.18
CA ASP A 306 -23.68 10.48 17.58
C ASP A 306 -22.38 11.10 18.08
N LYS A 307 -21.53 11.53 17.13
CA LYS A 307 -20.26 12.19 17.41
C LYS A 307 -20.30 13.57 16.76
N PRO A 308 -20.56 14.63 17.55
CA PRO A 308 -20.59 15.98 17.01
C PRO A 308 -19.19 16.39 16.55
N GLY A 309 -18.98 16.45 15.24
CA GLY A 309 -17.74 16.92 14.64
C GLY A 309 -17.72 18.44 14.49
N SER A 310 -16.61 19.08 14.85
CA SER A 310 -16.35 20.48 14.47
C SER A 310 -15.86 20.55 13.03
N VAL A 311 -16.40 21.46 12.23
CA VAL A 311 -15.95 21.71 10.85
C VAL A 311 -14.45 22.00 10.79
N VAL A 312 -13.93 22.75 11.76
CA VAL A 312 -12.52 23.17 11.79
C VAL A 312 -11.62 22.04 12.31
N ALA A 313 -12.00 21.38 13.42
CA ALA A 313 -11.20 20.30 13.99
C ALA A 313 -11.14 19.08 13.05
N SER A 314 -12.21 18.83 12.31
CA SER A 314 -12.28 17.68 11.38
C SER A 314 -11.34 17.81 10.18
N VAL A 315 -10.76 18.99 9.92
CA VAL A 315 -9.72 19.15 8.90
C VAL A 315 -8.51 18.24 9.20
N SER A 316 -8.21 17.99 10.48
CA SER A 316 -7.17 17.07 10.93
C SER A 316 -7.36 15.65 10.38
N ALA A 317 -8.58 15.24 10.02
CA ALA A 317 -8.85 13.96 9.35
C ALA A 317 -8.13 13.82 8.01
N ALA A 318 -7.88 14.94 7.33
CA ALA A 318 -7.26 15.01 6.00
C ALA A 318 -5.81 15.52 6.02
N LEU A 319 -5.30 15.95 7.16
CA LEU A 319 -3.93 16.47 7.27
C LEU A 319 -2.91 15.33 7.44
N PRO A 320 -1.70 15.46 6.85
CA PRO A 320 -0.59 14.58 7.15
C PRO A 320 -0.35 14.48 8.66
N SER A 321 -0.11 13.26 9.16
CA SER A 321 -0.01 12.97 10.60
C SER A 321 1.06 13.78 11.34
N PHE A 322 2.06 14.30 10.64
CA PHE A 322 3.12 15.14 11.23
C PHE A 322 2.77 16.63 11.28
N LEU A 323 1.66 17.06 10.67
CA LEU A 323 1.11 18.42 10.76
C LEU A 323 -0.01 18.52 11.80
N VAL A 324 -0.54 17.39 12.25
CA VAL A 324 -1.58 17.32 13.27
C VAL A 324 -0.93 17.51 14.66
N PRO A 325 -1.52 18.33 15.56
CA PRO A 325 -1.02 18.51 16.92
C PRO A 325 -0.87 17.17 17.65
N ALA A 326 0.18 16.99 18.47
CA ALA A 326 0.51 15.71 19.10
C ALA A 326 -0.63 15.04 19.92
N HIS A 327 -1.57 15.83 20.45
CA HIS A 327 -2.74 15.33 21.17
C HIS A 327 -3.90 14.89 20.26
N GLU A 328 -3.88 15.30 18.99
CA GLU A 328 -4.81 14.88 17.93
C GLU A 328 -4.17 13.84 16.98
N VAL A 329 -2.86 13.59 17.12
CA VAL A 329 -2.19 12.51 16.40
C VAL A 329 -2.84 11.22 16.88
N ARG A 330 -3.52 10.52 15.96
CA ARG A 330 -4.13 9.20 16.20
C ARG A 330 -3.10 8.30 16.87
N ALA A 331 -3.17 8.19 18.19
CA ALA A 331 -2.25 7.37 18.93
C ALA A 331 -2.43 5.94 18.42
N LYS A 332 -1.33 5.21 18.25
CA LYS A 332 -1.39 3.76 17.97
C LYS A 332 -1.86 2.95 19.20
N GLU A 333 -2.56 3.60 20.12
CA GLU A 333 -3.18 2.92 21.24
C GLU A 333 -4.32 2.07 20.69
N SER A 334 -4.45 0.89 21.28
CA SER A 334 -5.59 0.02 21.05
C SER A 334 -6.88 0.80 21.30
N LEU A 335 -7.58 1.19 20.24
CA LEU A 335 -8.96 1.66 20.37
C LEU A 335 -9.74 0.52 21.02
N GLY A 336 -10.36 0.78 22.16
CA GLY A 336 -11.21 -0.18 22.84
C GLY A 336 -12.65 -0.07 22.37
N ALA A 337 -13.51 -0.95 22.88
CA ALA A 337 -14.96 -0.89 22.60
C ALA A 337 -15.59 0.43 23.07
N ASP A 338 -15.00 1.06 24.10
CA ASP A 338 -15.37 2.38 24.63
C ASP A 338 -15.23 3.50 23.59
N SER A 339 -14.27 3.40 22.67
CA SER A 339 -14.10 4.37 21.59
C SER A 339 -15.34 4.46 20.68
N TYR A 340 -16.07 3.35 20.54
CA TYR A 340 -17.31 3.27 19.75
C TYR A 340 -18.56 3.20 20.64
N ASP A 341 -18.50 3.78 21.84
CA ASP A 341 -19.59 3.82 22.82
C ASP A 341 -20.19 2.44 23.11
N PHE A 342 -19.32 1.42 23.15
CA PHE A 342 -19.66 0.01 23.34
C PHE A 342 -20.66 -0.56 22.33
N SER A 343 -20.88 0.13 21.21
CA SER A 343 -21.76 -0.33 20.12
C SER A 343 -21.19 -1.54 19.38
N VAL A 344 -19.88 -1.81 19.55
CA VAL A 344 -19.19 -2.93 18.91
C VAL A 344 -18.33 -3.68 19.91
N SER A 345 -18.39 -5.01 19.87
CA SER A 345 -17.40 -5.88 20.52
C SER A 345 -16.27 -6.21 19.55
N PHE A 346 -15.03 -5.94 19.93
CA PHE A 346 -13.82 -6.46 19.30
C PHE A 346 -12.66 -6.51 20.30
N ALA A 347 -11.60 -7.24 19.97
CA ALA A 347 -10.47 -7.42 20.87
C ALA A 347 -9.55 -6.18 20.86
N PRO A 348 -9.07 -5.72 22.03
CA PRO A 348 -8.29 -4.48 22.12
C PRO A 348 -6.95 -4.57 21.39
N ASN A 349 -6.39 -5.75 21.17
CA ASN A 349 -5.13 -5.89 20.42
C ASN A 349 -5.22 -5.52 18.93
N PHE A 350 -6.42 -5.20 18.41
CA PHE A 350 -6.59 -4.65 17.06
C PHE A 350 -6.55 -3.12 17.10
N THR A 351 -5.44 -2.56 16.64
CA THR A 351 -5.19 -1.10 16.63
C THR A 351 -5.77 -0.37 15.43
N THR A 352 -6.35 -1.09 14.47
CA THR A 352 -6.76 -0.58 13.16
C THR A 352 -7.97 -1.38 12.70
N ASN A 353 -9.13 -0.81 13.00
CA ASN A 353 -10.38 -1.53 12.98
C ASN A 353 -11.14 -1.21 11.71
N SER A 354 -11.45 0.05 11.42
CA SER A 354 -12.21 0.35 10.21
C SER A 354 -12.03 1.83 9.91
N GLU A 355 -11.53 2.18 8.72
CA GLU A 355 -11.40 3.60 8.36
C GLU A 355 -12.72 4.36 8.49
N PHE A 356 -13.82 3.76 8.02
CA PHE A 356 -15.16 4.32 8.15
C PHE A 356 -15.49 4.69 9.60
N ALA A 357 -15.40 3.72 10.51
CA ALA A 357 -15.72 3.90 11.93
C ALA A 357 -14.74 4.84 12.62
N ASP A 358 -13.43 4.65 12.41
CA ASP A 358 -12.37 5.41 13.10
C ASP A 358 -12.48 6.90 12.77
N ILE A 359 -12.70 7.25 11.50
CA ILE A 359 -12.88 8.65 11.09
C ILE A 359 -14.14 9.28 11.71
N TYR A 360 -15.23 8.52 11.81
CA TYR A 360 -16.45 9.04 12.42
C TYR A 360 -16.32 9.21 13.92
N THR A 361 -15.67 8.26 14.59
CA THR A 361 -15.43 8.31 16.03
C THR A 361 -14.61 9.56 16.41
N ASP A 362 -13.56 9.84 15.64
CA ASP A 362 -12.64 10.94 15.93
C ASP A 362 -13.20 12.30 15.49
N PHE A 363 -13.91 12.37 14.36
CA PHE A 363 -14.23 13.64 13.67
C PHE A 363 -15.69 13.76 13.19
N GLY A 364 -16.54 12.77 13.47
CA GLY A 364 -17.93 12.72 13.02
C GLY A 364 -18.09 12.77 11.49
N ALA A 365 -19.27 13.20 11.04
CA ALA A 365 -19.60 13.27 9.61
C ALA A 365 -18.71 14.25 8.82
N TRP A 366 -18.21 15.32 9.45
CA TRP A 366 -17.27 16.25 8.84
C TRP A 366 -15.93 15.58 8.53
N GLY A 367 -15.47 14.69 9.40
CA GLY A 367 -14.31 13.83 9.15
C GLY A 367 -14.45 13.01 7.88
N TRP A 368 -15.61 12.39 7.67
CA TRP A 368 -15.89 11.66 6.43
C TRP A 368 -15.82 12.57 5.22
N LEU A 369 -16.41 13.77 5.28
CA LEU A 369 -16.37 14.71 4.16
C LEU A 369 -14.93 15.06 3.77
N TYR A 370 -14.09 15.47 4.74
CA TYR A 370 -12.70 15.82 4.44
C TYR A 370 -11.89 14.63 3.93
N THR A 371 -12.13 13.44 4.48
CA THR A 371 -11.48 12.21 4.02
C THR A 371 -11.91 11.86 2.59
N LEU A 372 -13.19 12.04 2.25
CA LEU A 372 -13.71 11.86 0.88
C LEU A 372 -13.00 12.78 -0.13
N LEU A 373 -12.63 13.99 0.27
CA LEU A 373 -11.90 14.94 -0.59
C LEU A 373 -10.44 14.54 -0.84
N LEU A 374 -9.85 13.66 -0.03
CA LEU A 374 -8.50 13.15 -0.26
C LEU A 374 -8.43 12.09 -1.37
N PHE A 375 -9.46 11.26 -1.49
CA PHE A 375 -9.50 10.18 -2.49
C PHE A 375 -9.36 10.64 -3.95
N PRO A 376 -9.98 11.73 -4.43
CA PRO A 376 -9.73 12.21 -5.79
C PRO A 376 -8.30 12.71 -5.99
N LEU A 377 -7.68 13.33 -4.97
CA LEU A 377 -6.27 13.73 -5.03
C LEU A 377 -5.35 12.50 -5.12
N ALA A 378 -5.57 11.51 -4.26
CA ALA A 378 -4.83 10.25 -4.29
C ALA A 378 -5.01 9.53 -5.64
N GLY A 379 -6.25 9.51 -6.16
CA GLY A 379 -6.57 8.97 -7.47
C GLY A 379 -5.78 9.67 -8.56
N TYR A 380 -5.75 11.01 -8.55
CA TYR A 380 -4.98 11.81 -9.50
C TYR A 380 -3.49 11.49 -9.45
N VAL A 381 -2.87 11.47 -8.27
CA VAL A 381 -1.45 11.13 -8.11
C VAL A 381 -1.16 9.71 -8.61
N PHE A 382 -2.02 8.75 -8.25
CA PHE A 382 -1.91 7.37 -8.70
C PHE A 382 -1.95 7.25 -10.23
N GLY A 383 -2.97 7.84 -10.86
CA GLY A 383 -3.11 7.87 -12.32
C GLY A 383 -1.92 8.55 -12.98
N ARG A 384 -1.49 9.69 -12.43
CA ARG A 384 -0.37 10.46 -12.96
C ARG A 384 0.94 9.67 -12.92
N PHE A 385 1.24 8.97 -11.82
CA PHE A 385 2.45 8.16 -11.71
C PHE A 385 2.50 7.02 -12.71
N LEU A 386 1.34 6.40 -13.01
CA LEU A 386 1.23 5.34 -14.02
C LEU A 386 1.53 5.81 -15.45
N THR A 387 1.48 7.11 -15.74
CA THR A 387 1.78 7.67 -17.08
C THR A 387 3.26 7.86 -17.37
N TYR A 388 4.14 7.70 -16.38
CA TYR A 388 5.59 7.92 -16.53
C TYR A 388 6.36 6.60 -16.71
N GLY A 389 7.69 6.71 -16.79
CA GLY A 389 8.58 5.56 -16.92
C GLY A 389 8.42 4.50 -15.82
N PRO A 390 8.90 3.26 -16.08
CA PRO A 390 8.63 2.07 -15.26
C PRO A 390 8.81 2.23 -13.75
N VAL A 391 9.93 2.79 -13.32
CA VAL A 391 10.26 2.92 -11.89
C VAL A 391 9.35 3.91 -11.17
N ILE A 392 8.84 4.93 -11.87
CA ILE A 392 7.88 5.90 -11.33
C ILE A 392 6.49 5.27 -11.28
N ALA A 393 6.09 4.58 -12.35
CA ALA A 393 4.84 3.82 -12.39
C ALA A 393 4.79 2.76 -11.28
N GLY A 394 5.90 2.09 -10.98
CA GLY A 394 6.02 1.17 -9.85
C GLY A 394 5.74 1.85 -8.51
N SER A 395 6.23 3.07 -8.31
CA SER A 395 5.95 3.86 -7.09
C SER A 395 4.48 4.22 -6.91
N ALA A 396 3.66 4.19 -7.99
CA ALA A 396 2.20 4.28 -7.90
C ALA A 396 1.61 3.14 -7.04
N GLY A 397 2.31 2.02 -6.89
CA GLY A 397 1.93 0.93 -6.00
C GLY A 397 1.83 1.29 -4.52
N VAL A 398 2.47 2.38 -4.07
CA VAL A 398 2.27 2.93 -2.73
C VAL A 398 0.83 3.43 -2.57
N ILE A 399 0.32 4.19 -3.54
CA ILE A 399 -1.07 4.68 -3.52
C ILE A 399 -2.04 3.53 -3.77
N ALA A 400 -1.69 2.57 -4.63
CA ALA A 400 -2.50 1.37 -4.82
C ALA A 400 -2.67 0.58 -3.53
N TYR A 401 -1.61 0.45 -2.72
CA TYR A 401 -1.70 -0.18 -1.40
C TYR A 401 -2.55 0.64 -0.42
N CYS A 402 -2.49 1.98 -0.49
CA CYS A 402 -3.38 2.82 0.30
C CYS A 402 -4.84 2.53 -0.01
N PHE A 403 -5.22 2.46 -1.30
CA PHE A 403 -6.55 2.05 -1.72
C PHE A 403 -6.92 0.64 -1.24
N ALA A 404 -5.97 -0.29 -1.24
CA ALA A 404 -6.19 -1.65 -0.79
C ALA A 404 -6.37 -1.80 0.73
N GLU A 405 -6.03 -0.79 1.53
CA GLU A 405 -6.17 -0.80 2.99
C GLU A 405 -7.30 0.11 3.50
N VAL A 406 -8.00 0.86 2.63
CA VAL A 406 -9.12 1.75 2.97
C VAL A 406 -10.23 1.08 3.79
N TRP A 407 -10.43 -0.22 3.60
CA TRP A 407 -11.42 -0.97 4.36
C TRP A 407 -11.11 -1.03 5.86
N ARG A 408 -9.86 -0.81 6.27
CA ARG A 408 -9.37 -1.00 7.64
C ARG A 408 -8.68 0.23 8.21
N ILE A 409 -7.93 0.98 7.41
CA ILE A 409 -7.11 2.09 7.89
C ILE A 409 -6.88 3.16 6.81
N GLN A 410 -6.97 4.43 7.21
CA GLN A 410 -6.58 5.54 6.35
C GLN A 410 -5.06 5.68 6.31
N LEU A 411 -4.43 5.27 5.19
CA LEU A 411 -2.99 5.39 4.96
C LEU A 411 -2.58 6.70 4.25
N LEU A 412 -3.50 7.40 3.58
CA LEU A 412 -3.17 8.55 2.75
C LEU A 412 -2.57 9.72 3.53
N THR A 413 -3.03 9.91 4.77
CA THR A 413 -2.54 10.95 5.67
C THR A 413 -1.34 10.51 6.51
N GLN A 414 -0.95 9.24 6.45
CA GLN A 414 0.16 8.77 7.27
C GLN A 414 1.49 9.29 6.75
N GLY A 415 2.36 9.70 7.68
CA GLY A 415 3.70 10.20 7.36
C GLY A 415 4.52 9.25 6.48
N ILE A 416 4.34 7.93 6.59
CA ILE A 416 4.99 6.94 5.72
C ILE A 416 4.61 7.11 4.24
N THR A 417 3.32 7.28 3.95
CA THR A 417 2.81 7.41 2.58
C THR A 417 3.27 8.72 1.98
N VAL A 418 3.11 9.82 2.71
CA VAL A 418 3.56 11.14 2.29
C VAL A 418 5.07 11.14 2.04
N PHE A 419 5.86 10.52 2.94
CA PHE A 419 7.30 10.35 2.75
C PHE A 419 7.63 9.60 1.46
N LEU A 420 6.99 8.47 1.16
CA LEU A 420 7.28 7.68 -0.05
C LEU A 420 6.91 8.42 -1.34
N VAL A 421 5.81 9.18 -1.33
CA VAL A 421 5.41 10.03 -2.46
C VAL A 421 6.43 11.15 -2.66
N LEU A 422 6.81 11.86 -1.61
CA LEU A 422 7.82 12.92 -1.67
C LEU A 422 9.19 12.37 -2.10
N LEU A 423 9.62 11.23 -1.55
CA LEU A 423 10.84 10.54 -1.94
C LEU A 423 10.83 10.22 -3.44
N THR A 424 9.70 9.73 -3.96
CA THR A 424 9.53 9.48 -5.39
C THR A 424 9.76 10.76 -6.19
N LEU A 425 9.10 11.87 -5.82
CA LEU A 425 9.26 13.15 -6.52
C LEU A 425 10.71 13.68 -6.47
N VAL A 426 11.34 13.65 -5.30
CA VAL A 426 12.74 14.07 -5.12
C VAL A 426 13.68 13.21 -5.95
N CYS A 427 13.53 11.88 -5.92
CA CYS A 427 14.36 10.98 -6.70
C CYS A 427 14.15 11.17 -8.21
N VAL A 428 12.92 11.43 -8.67
CA VAL A 428 12.65 11.76 -10.08
C VAL A 428 13.41 13.02 -10.48
N PHE A 429 13.28 14.08 -9.68
CA PHE A 429 13.91 15.36 -9.96
C PHE A 429 15.45 15.27 -9.99
N VAL A 430 16.05 14.60 -9.00
CA VAL A 430 17.50 14.43 -8.91
C VAL A 430 18.01 13.49 -10.00
N ALA A 431 17.32 12.39 -10.30
CA ALA A 431 17.74 11.46 -11.35
C ALA A 431 17.65 12.09 -12.76
N ALA A 432 16.72 13.03 -12.97
CA ALA A 432 16.59 13.79 -14.20
C ALA A 432 17.69 14.85 -14.38
N ARG A 433 18.27 15.37 -13.28
CA ARG A 433 19.39 16.32 -13.33
C ARG A 433 20.66 15.58 -13.80
N GLY A 434 21.31 16.11 -14.84
CA GLY A 434 22.53 15.53 -15.41
C GLY A 434 22.29 14.45 -16.47
N GLN A 435 21.10 14.41 -17.07
CA GLN A 435 20.90 13.83 -18.39
C GLN A 435 20.93 14.98 -19.41
N SER A 436 22.11 15.26 -19.97
CA SER A 436 22.19 16.14 -21.13
C SER A 436 21.44 15.47 -22.28
N PRO A 437 20.65 16.20 -23.09
CA PRO A 437 20.06 15.64 -24.30
C PRO A 437 21.20 15.12 -25.17
N THR A 438 21.38 13.79 -25.18
CA THR A 438 22.59 13.20 -25.74
C THR A 438 22.37 12.99 -27.23
N LYS A 439 23.09 13.74 -28.06
CA LYS A 439 23.61 13.34 -29.38
C LYS A 439 22.67 13.09 -30.56
N LEU A 440 21.40 13.47 -30.54
CA LEU A 440 20.64 13.52 -31.81
C LEU A 440 21.06 14.75 -32.66
N GLU A 441 21.30 15.90 -32.03
CA GLU A 441 21.84 17.08 -32.74
C GLU A 441 23.29 16.90 -33.20
N ASP A 442 24.12 16.14 -32.47
CA ASP A 442 25.49 15.81 -32.91
C ASP A 442 25.53 14.79 -34.06
N MET A 443 24.52 13.92 -34.19
CA MET A 443 24.44 12.99 -35.33
C MET A 443 23.82 13.65 -36.57
N VAL A 444 22.88 14.58 -36.39
CA VAL A 444 22.34 15.40 -37.48
C VAL A 444 23.36 16.45 -37.95
N SER A 445 24.17 17.03 -37.05
CA SER A 445 25.24 17.97 -37.44
C SER A 445 26.46 17.28 -38.06
N ARG A 446 26.75 16.01 -37.70
CA ARG A 446 27.84 15.22 -38.30
C ARG A 446 27.44 14.44 -39.56
N GLY A 447 26.16 14.31 -39.84
CA GLY A 447 25.63 13.57 -40.99
C GLY A 447 25.50 14.38 -42.28
N ASN A 448 25.82 15.68 -42.28
CA ASN A 448 25.45 16.55 -43.39
C ASN A 448 26.54 17.56 -43.81
N VAL A 449 27.81 17.12 -43.97
CA VAL A 449 28.77 17.77 -44.91
C VAL A 449 29.78 16.72 -45.40
N LYS A 450 29.45 16.01 -46.48
CA LYS A 450 30.41 15.51 -47.48
C LYS A 450 29.63 15.07 -48.72
N SER A 451 29.17 16.05 -49.50
CA SER A 451 28.95 15.87 -50.94
C SER A 451 30.24 16.30 -51.65
N SER A 452 31.12 15.33 -51.85
CA SER A 452 32.10 15.38 -52.93
C SER A 452 31.49 14.63 -54.11
N ASP A 453 30.93 15.40 -55.04
CA ASP A 453 31.20 15.36 -56.48
C ASP A 453 30.49 16.54 -57.17
#